data_AF-A0A2V9AEX6-F1
#
_entry.id   AF-A0A2V9AEX6-F1
#
_cell.length_a   1.000
_cell.length_b   1.000
_cell.length_c   1.000
_cell.angle_alpha   90.00
_cell.angle_beta   90.00
_cell.angle_gamma   90.00
#
_symmetry.space_group_name_H-M   'P 1'
#
loop_
_entity.id
_entity.type
_entity.pdbx_description
1 polymer ?
#
loop_
_entity_poly.entity_id
_entity_poly.type
_entity_poly.pdbx_seq_one_letter_code
_entity_poly.pdbx_strand_id
1 'polypeptide(L)'
;MGTTDRFSRDEVQRILGLSPKQLDYWDRLELVSARKDQGNRFYDFRDLIALRTVKQLIEQGIPASRLRRALAALREKLSQVEAPLTELRVLSDGKDLIVEREGARLEPLSGQFVLNFETRQLDEEVQVISERGADEWFALALDYEADRANRKTWAEAIHAYENALRQDPQRTDALINCGTLYYEQGNFEKAADCYRRAIECDPQSGLSHFNLGSVLEEVGQLEEARQHLRLAVRLDPNHPDARYNLALVCEKLGGFDEAREHWQAYLQLDPGSPWGDYARQRLAARTAKSAGRR
;
A
#
# COMPACT_ATOMS: atom_id res chain seq x y z
N MET A 1 40.04 -29.08 -13.65
CA MET A 1 39.67 -30.02 -14.73
C MET A 1 39.75 -31.42 -14.15
N GLY A 2 38.65 -31.91 -13.58
CA GLY A 2 38.55 -33.27 -13.07
C GLY A 2 38.36 -34.25 -14.22
N THR A 3 38.89 -35.46 -14.09
CA THR A 3 38.71 -36.60 -14.98
C THR A 3 37.25 -36.73 -15.42
N THR A 4 36.95 -36.49 -16.70
CA THR A 4 35.59 -36.66 -17.21
C THR A 4 35.29 -38.15 -17.28
N ASP A 5 34.59 -38.68 -16.27
CA ASP A 5 34.13 -40.06 -16.29
C ASP A 5 33.27 -40.26 -17.54
N ARG A 6 33.76 -41.11 -18.46
CA ARG A 6 33.06 -41.50 -19.69
C ARG A 6 32.38 -42.83 -19.43
N PHE A 7 31.07 -42.85 -19.67
CA PHE A 7 30.24 -44.03 -19.48
C PHE A 7 29.86 -44.61 -20.84
N SER A 8 30.10 -45.90 -20.99
CA SER A 8 29.59 -46.68 -22.11
C SER A 8 28.06 -46.80 -22.03
N ARG A 9 27.45 -47.14 -23.16
CA ARG A 9 26.01 -47.37 -23.23
C ARG A 9 25.54 -48.47 -22.27
N ASP A 10 26.34 -49.49 -22.03
CA ASP A 10 25.97 -50.61 -21.13
C ASP A 10 26.12 -50.24 -19.65
N GLU A 11 27.06 -49.36 -19.31
CA GLU A 11 27.16 -48.79 -17.98
C GLU A 11 25.95 -47.90 -17.67
N VAL A 12 25.55 -47.04 -18.59
CA VAL A 12 24.36 -46.18 -18.43
C VAL A 12 23.10 -47.02 -18.22
N GLN A 13 22.91 -48.09 -18.99
CA GLN A 13 21.78 -49.02 -18.81
C GLN A 13 21.76 -49.63 -17.40
N ARG A 14 22.92 -50.05 -16.89
CA ARG A 14 23.04 -50.63 -15.54
C ARG A 14 22.82 -49.60 -14.44
N ILE A 15 23.44 -48.42 -14.56
CA ILE A 15 23.39 -47.35 -13.54
C ILE A 15 21.97 -46.79 -13.40
N LEU A 16 21.29 -46.52 -14.52
CA LEU A 16 19.98 -45.89 -14.53
C LEU A 16 18.82 -46.89 -14.63
N GLY A 17 19.10 -48.19 -14.77
CA GLY A 17 18.10 -49.23 -14.99
C GLY A 17 17.25 -48.95 -16.23
N LEU A 18 17.91 -48.64 -17.36
CA LEU A 18 17.26 -48.33 -18.64
C LEU A 18 17.39 -49.53 -19.59
N SER A 19 16.32 -49.83 -20.32
CA SER A 19 16.38 -50.83 -21.39
C SER A 19 17.09 -50.28 -22.64
N PRO A 20 17.70 -51.16 -23.48
CA PRO A 20 18.28 -50.75 -24.75
C PRO A 20 17.30 -49.97 -25.64
N LYS A 21 16.03 -50.40 -25.67
CA LYS A 21 14.95 -49.79 -26.45
C LYS A 21 14.61 -48.38 -25.97
N GLN A 22 14.62 -48.13 -24.67
CA GLN A 22 14.39 -46.78 -24.12
C GLN A 22 15.50 -45.83 -24.55
N LEU A 23 16.76 -46.24 -24.46
CA LEU A 23 17.88 -45.42 -24.91
C LEU A 23 17.84 -45.16 -26.42
N ASP A 24 17.52 -46.16 -27.25
CA ASP A 24 17.38 -45.95 -28.71
C ASP A 24 16.21 -45.01 -29.04
N TYR A 25 15.14 -45.08 -28.27
CA TYR A 25 14.00 -44.19 -28.46
C TYR A 25 14.32 -42.75 -28.08
N TRP A 26 14.99 -42.53 -26.95
CA TRP A 26 15.37 -41.19 -26.49
C TRP A 26 16.50 -40.57 -27.32
N ASP A 27 17.45 -41.38 -27.81
CA ASP A 27 18.48 -40.94 -28.76
C ASP A 27 17.85 -40.48 -30.08
N ARG A 28 16.87 -41.23 -30.62
CA ARG A 28 16.11 -40.84 -31.82
C ARG A 28 15.24 -39.59 -31.64
N LEU A 29 14.77 -39.32 -30.42
CA LEU A 29 14.04 -38.11 -30.10
C LEU A 29 14.95 -36.93 -29.77
N GLU A 30 16.27 -37.12 -29.77
CA GLU A 30 17.26 -36.09 -29.43
C GLU A 30 17.04 -35.50 -28.02
N LEU A 31 16.52 -36.32 -27.10
CA LEU A 31 16.34 -35.92 -25.70
C LEU A 31 17.68 -35.83 -24.98
N VAL A 32 18.47 -36.90 -25.08
CA VAL A 32 19.88 -36.96 -24.71
C VAL A 32 20.55 -37.94 -25.65
N SER A 33 21.57 -37.49 -26.37
CA SER A 33 22.28 -38.30 -27.37
C SER A 33 23.72 -38.56 -26.94
N ALA A 34 24.19 -39.78 -27.21
CA ALA A 34 25.56 -40.14 -26.90
C ALA A 34 26.55 -39.29 -27.70
N ARG A 35 27.57 -38.78 -27.02
CA ARG A 35 28.69 -38.08 -27.66
C ARG A 35 29.53 -39.09 -28.43
N LYS A 36 30.18 -38.62 -29.50
CA LYS A 36 31.07 -39.44 -30.33
C LYS A 36 32.50 -38.95 -30.16
N ASP A 37 33.41 -39.86 -29.82
CA ASP A 37 34.85 -39.61 -29.85
C ASP A 37 35.55 -40.82 -30.48
N GLN A 38 36.34 -40.57 -31.53
CA GLN A 38 37.06 -41.59 -32.30
C GLN A 38 36.22 -42.82 -32.70
N GLY A 39 34.95 -42.60 -33.05
CA GLY A 39 34.01 -43.67 -33.46
C GLY A 39 33.26 -44.37 -32.32
N ASN A 40 33.68 -44.16 -31.07
CA ASN A 40 33.00 -44.71 -29.90
C ASN A 40 31.95 -43.74 -29.36
N ARG A 41 30.79 -44.29 -28.97
CA ARG A 41 29.71 -43.53 -28.32
C ARG A 41 29.89 -43.59 -26.80
N PHE A 42 29.86 -42.45 -26.15
CA PHE A 42 29.95 -42.35 -24.68
C PHE A 42 29.00 -41.28 -24.15
N TYR A 43 28.75 -41.35 -22.85
CA TYR A 43 28.02 -40.37 -22.07
C TYR A 43 28.95 -39.80 -21.00
N ASP A 44 28.83 -38.52 -20.70
CA ASP A 44 29.48 -37.93 -19.53
C ASP A 44 28.51 -37.85 -18.34
N PHE A 45 29.00 -37.38 -17.20
CA PHE A 45 28.19 -37.22 -15.99
C PHE A 45 26.95 -36.33 -16.18
N ARG A 46 27.04 -35.27 -17.01
CA ARG A 46 25.89 -34.39 -17.30
C ARG A 46 24.83 -35.13 -18.08
N ASP A 47 25.25 -35.96 -19.04
CA ASP A 47 24.34 -36.79 -19.83
C ASP A 47 23.62 -37.83 -18.94
N LEU A 48 24.30 -38.39 -17.93
CA LEU A 48 23.67 -39.29 -16.95
C LEU A 48 22.59 -38.58 -16.12
N ILE A 49 22.84 -37.36 -15.67
CA ILE A 49 21.84 -36.53 -14.97
C ILE A 49 20.64 -36.30 -15.89
N ALA A 50 20.88 -35.86 -17.13
CA ALA A 50 19.83 -35.59 -18.09
C ALA A 50 18.97 -36.83 -18.38
N LEU A 51 19.60 -38.00 -18.58
CA LEU A 51 18.90 -39.27 -18.79
C LEU A 51 18.08 -39.70 -17.57
N ARG A 52 18.59 -39.47 -16.36
CA ARG A 52 17.85 -39.72 -15.12
C ARG A 52 16.61 -38.81 -15.02
N THR A 53 16.76 -37.53 -15.34
CA THR A 53 15.64 -36.56 -15.37
C THR A 53 14.59 -36.95 -16.40
N VAL A 54 15.01 -37.33 -17.62
CA VAL A 54 14.11 -37.84 -18.68
C VAL A 54 13.32 -39.05 -18.19
N LYS A 55 14.00 -40.02 -17.57
CA LYS A 55 13.37 -41.21 -17.00
C LYS A 55 12.29 -40.82 -15.99
N GLN A 56 12.65 -39.98 -15.02
CA GLN A 56 11.74 -39.55 -13.96
C GLN A 56 10.49 -38.84 -14.51
N LEU A 57 10.66 -37.91 -15.46
CA LEU A 57 9.54 -37.17 -16.04
C LEU A 57 8.58 -38.08 -16.82
N ILE A 58 9.12 -39.07 -17.53
CA ILE A 58 8.31 -40.06 -18.25
C ILE A 58 7.56 -40.97 -17.28
N GLU A 59 8.19 -41.40 -16.18
CA GLU A 59 7.56 -42.17 -15.11
C GLU A 59 6.46 -41.38 -14.39
N GLN A 60 6.59 -40.05 -14.32
CA GLN A 60 5.57 -39.12 -13.82
C GLN A 60 4.43 -38.84 -14.82
N GLY A 61 4.47 -39.46 -16.00
CA GLY A 61 3.38 -39.41 -16.98
C GLY A 61 3.58 -38.45 -18.15
N ILE A 62 4.74 -37.77 -18.24
CA ILE A 62 5.02 -36.86 -19.36
C ILE A 62 5.46 -37.66 -20.60
N PRO A 63 4.73 -37.60 -21.73
CA PRO A 63 5.12 -38.32 -22.94
C PRO A 63 6.46 -37.82 -23.50
N ALA A 64 7.33 -38.72 -23.96
CA ALA A 64 8.63 -38.36 -24.51
C ALA A 64 8.55 -37.39 -25.72
N SER A 65 7.48 -37.48 -26.52
CA SER A 65 7.22 -36.54 -27.61
C SER A 65 6.89 -35.12 -27.12
N ARG A 66 6.19 -35.00 -25.99
CA ARG A 66 5.91 -33.71 -25.32
C ARG A 66 7.19 -33.14 -24.73
N LEU A 67 7.99 -33.97 -24.06
CA LEU A 67 9.29 -33.60 -23.52
C LEU A 67 10.20 -33.04 -24.63
N ARG A 68 10.29 -33.70 -25.78
CA ARG A 68 11.07 -33.21 -26.93
C ARG A 68 10.64 -31.81 -27.37
N ARG A 69 9.32 -31.59 -27.53
CA ARG A 69 8.78 -30.28 -27.93
C ARG A 69 9.08 -29.20 -26.89
N ALA A 70 8.97 -29.52 -25.60
CA ALA A 70 9.25 -28.59 -24.53
C ALA A 70 10.73 -28.20 -24.48
N LEU A 71 11.65 -29.16 -24.63
CA LEU A 71 13.09 -28.89 -24.69
C LEU A 71 13.47 -28.05 -25.91
N ALA A 72 12.84 -28.28 -27.07
CA ALA A 72 13.03 -27.44 -28.25
C ALA A 72 12.53 -26.00 -28.00
N ALA A 73 11.35 -25.85 -27.41
CA ALA A 73 10.79 -24.53 -27.07
C ALA A 73 11.66 -23.78 -26.05
N LEU A 74 12.26 -24.48 -25.09
CA LEU A 74 13.20 -23.87 -24.12
C LEU A 74 14.45 -23.33 -24.83
N ARG A 75 15.07 -24.11 -25.72
CA ARG A 75 16.26 -23.68 -26.48
C ARG A 75 15.95 -22.49 -27.39
N GLU A 76 14.74 -22.43 -27.94
CA GLU A 76 14.30 -21.32 -28.79
C GLU A 76 14.03 -20.04 -27.98
N LYS A 77 13.27 -20.15 -26.88
CA LYS A 77 12.85 -19.01 -26.07
C LYS A 77 13.95 -18.50 -25.12
N LEU A 78 14.81 -19.40 -24.64
CA LEU A 78 15.91 -19.10 -23.72
C LEU A 78 17.23 -19.32 -24.45
N SER A 79 17.63 -18.34 -25.26
CA SER A 79 18.83 -18.40 -26.11
C SER A 79 20.15 -18.65 -25.37
N GLN A 80 20.18 -18.45 -24.04
CA GLN A 80 21.33 -18.73 -23.19
C GLN A 80 21.39 -20.18 -22.68
N VAL A 81 20.34 -20.99 -22.89
CA VAL A 81 20.24 -22.36 -22.37
C VAL A 81 20.51 -23.36 -23.49
N GLU A 82 21.65 -24.06 -23.42
CA GLU A 82 22.03 -25.06 -24.42
C GLU A 82 21.52 -26.46 -24.05
N ALA A 83 21.62 -26.82 -22.76
CA ALA A 83 21.23 -28.11 -22.22
C ALA A 83 20.19 -27.96 -21.08
N PRO A 84 18.89 -27.77 -21.42
CA PRO A 84 17.86 -27.44 -20.42
C PRO A 84 17.72 -28.46 -19.29
N LEU A 85 17.94 -29.76 -19.55
CA LEU A 85 17.83 -30.83 -18.55
C LEU A 85 18.91 -30.81 -17.47
N THR A 86 20.02 -30.10 -17.73
CA THR A 86 21.15 -30.00 -16.80
C THR A 86 21.32 -28.59 -16.23
N GLU A 87 20.86 -27.58 -16.94
CA GLU A 87 20.98 -26.17 -16.55
C GLU A 87 19.74 -25.65 -15.81
N LEU A 88 18.57 -26.24 -16.06
CA LEU A 88 17.31 -25.80 -15.48
C LEU A 88 16.73 -26.86 -14.56
N ARG A 89 15.96 -26.42 -13.56
CA ARG A 89 15.18 -27.32 -12.72
C ARG A 89 13.90 -27.67 -13.44
N VAL A 90 13.84 -28.87 -14.00
CA VAL A 90 12.69 -29.38 -14.75
C VAL A 90 11.84 -30.27 -13.84
N LEU A 91 10.55 -29.94 -13.74
CA LEU A 91 9.56 -30.57 -12.87
C LEU A 91 8.36 -31.02 -13.69
N SER A 92 7.49 -31.82 -13.08
CA SER A 92 6.18 -32.17 -13.62
C SER A 92 5.09 -31.85 -12.61
N ASP A 93 3.96 -31.31 -13.08
CA ASP A 93 2.73 -31.14 -12.29
C ASP A 93 1.74 -32.30 -12.45
N GLY A 94 2.17 -33.39 -13.09
CA GLY A 94 1.37 -34.57 -13.41
C GLY A 94 0.71 -34.55 -14.80
N LYS A 95 0.63 -33.39 -15.48
CA LYS A 95 0.15 -33.30 -16.88
C LYS A 95 1.11 -32.53 -17.78
N ASP A 96 1.76 -31.53 -17.21
CA ASP A 96 2.63 -30.59 -17.89
C ASP A 96 4.05 -30.61 -17.33
N LEU A 97 4.95 -30.09 -18.15
CA LEU A 97 6.35 -29.92 -17.82
C LEU A 97 6.54 -28.48 -17.36
N ILE A 98 7.06 -28.32 -16.15
CA ILE A 98 7.30 -27.02 -15.53
C ILE A 98 8.80 -26.82 -15.42
N VAL A 99 9.27 -25.61 -15.71
CA VAL A 99 10.67 -25.26 -15.58
C VAL A 99 10.82 -24.11 -14.62
N GLU A 100 11.73 -24.25 -13.67
CA GLU A 100 12.03 -23.23 -12.67
C GLU A 100 13.40 -22.60 -12.96
N ARG A 101 13.42 -21.26 -13.03
CA ARG A 101 14.62 -20.44 -13.24
C ARG A 101 14.48 -19.12 -12.50
N GLU A 102 15.49 -18.74 -11.72
CA GLU A 102 15.55 -17.44 -11.02
C GLU A 102 14.28 -17.15 -10.18
N GLY A 103 13.71 -18.20 -9.55
CA GLY A 103 12.49 -18.10 -8.73
C GLY A 103 11.17 -18.15 -9.51
N ALA A 104 11.20 -18.00 -10.84
CA ALA A 104 10.01 -18.11 -11.67
C ALA A 104 9.78 -19.53 -12.20
N ARG A 105 8.54 -20.00 -12.17
CA ARG A 105 8.11 -21.25 -12.82
C ARG A 105 7.39 -20.93 -14.13
N LEU A 106 7.70 -21.68 -15.19
CA LEU A 106 7.11 -21.49 -16.53
C LEU A 106 6.74 -22.82 -17.19
N GLU A 107 5.67 -22.82 -17.97
CA GLU A 107 5.32 -23.92 -18.88
C GLU A 107 5.96 -23.66 -20.26
N PRO A 108 6.88 -24.52 -20.76
CA PRO A 108 7.70 -24.16 -21.91
C PRO A 108 6.98 -23.97 -23.24
N LEU A 109 5.90 -24.72 -23.51
CA LEU A 109 5.25 -24.69 -24.81
C LEU A 109 4.50 -23.37 -25.00
N SER A 110 3.68 -22.97 -24.03
CA SER A 110 2.96 -21.70 -24.02
C SER A 110 3.86 -20.53 -23.63
N GLY A 111 4.84 -20.74 -22.76
CA GLY A 111 5.61 -19.66 -22.11
C GLY A 111 4.86 -18.97 -20.98
N GLN A 112 3.73 -19.53 -20.52
CA GLN A 112 2.98 -18.98 -19.40
C GLN A 112 3.74 -19.20 -18.09
N PHE A 113 3.75 -18.18 -17.24
CA PHE A 113 4.21 -18.31 -15.86
C PHE A 113 3.21 -19.11 -15.04
N VAL A 114 3.71 -20.02 -14.21
CA VAL A 114 2.91 -20.88 -13.35
C VAL A 114 3.09 -20.45 -11.90
N LEU A 115 1.98 -20.10 -11.25
CA LEU A 115 1.98 -19.76 -9.82
C LEU A 115 2.31 -21.00 -9.00
N ASN A 116 3.25 -20.86 -8.07
CA ASN A 116 3.54 -21.91 -7.10
C ASN A 116 2.55 -21.82 -5.93
N PHE A 117 1.65 -22.80 -5.80
CA PHE A 117 0.73 -22.91 -4.67
C PHE A 117 1.15 -23.99 -3.65
N GLU A 118 2.38 -24.51 -3.75
CA GLU A 118 2.89 -25.51 -2.80
C GLU A 118 3.17 -24.83 -1.44
N THR A 119 2.26 -25.01 -0.49
CA THR A 119 2.28 -24.43 0.86
C THR A 119 3.40 -24.95 1.77
N ARG A 120 4.40 -25.66 1.24
CA ARG A 120 5.40 -26.40 2.04
C ARG A 120 6.83 -25.87 1.99
N GLN A 121 7.13 -24.83 1.21
CA GLN A 121 8.43 -24.13 1.27
C GLN A 121 8.22 -22.65 0.98
N LEU A 122 7.75 -21.91 1.99
CA LEU A 122 7.95 -20.47 2.08
C LEU A 122 9.28 -20.28 2.83
N ASP A 123 10.40 -20.52 2.13
CA ASP A 123 11.74 -20.12 2.59
C ASP A 123 12.19 -18.80 1.93
N GLU A 124 11.27 -18.09 1.28
CA GLU A 124 11.44 -16.67 1.02
C GLU A 124 11.06 -15.97 2.33
N GLU A 125 11.98 -15.16 2.88
CA GLU A 125 11.57 -14.07 3.75
C GLU A 125 10.43 -13.39 3.02
N VAL A 126 9.22 -13.54 3.54
CA VAL A 126 8.10 -12.72 3.14
C VAL A 126 8.61 -11.31 3.37
N GLN A 127 9.04 -10.64 2.28
CA GLN A 127 8.99 -9.19 2.27
C GLN A 127 7.51 -8.91 2.34
N VAL A 128 7.02 -8.86 3.58
CA VAL A 128 5.82 -8.12 3.94
C VAL A 128 6.09 -6.80 3.26
N ILE A 129 5.35 -6.48 2.19
CA ILE A 129 5.25 -5.11 1.72
C ILE A 129 4.95 -4.37 3.01
N SER A 130 5.93 -3.63 3.54
CA SER A 130 5.79 -3.08 4.88
C SER A 130 4.45 -2.39 4.87
N GLU A 131 3.54 -2.82 5.76
CA GLU A 131 2.27 -2.12 5.88
C GLU A 131 2.62 -0.65 5.98
N ARG A 132 1.98 0.18 5.14
CA ARG A 132 2.40 1.57 4.99
C ARG A 132 2.63 2.18 6.37
N GLY A 133 3.77 2.84 6.54
CA GLY A 133 4.08 3.50 7.80
C GLY A 133 3.09 4.62 8.10
N ALA A 134 3.09 5.12 9.34
CA ALA A 134 2.25 6.27 9.71
C ALA A 134 2.44 7.46 8.76
N ASP A 135 3.71 7.77 8.41
CA ASP A 135 4.06 8.84 7.46
C ASP A 135 3.53 8.60 6.05
N GLU A 136 3.58 7.36 5.56
CA GLU A 136 3.12 7.01 4.22
C GLU A 136 1.59 7.03 4.12
N TRP A 137 0.90 6.60 5.18
CA TRP A 137 -0.55 6.75 5.29
C TRP A 137 -0.96 8.21 5.38
N PHE A 138 -0.22 9.02 6.13
CA PHE A 138 -0.48 10.45 6.24
C PHE A 138 -0.27 11.18 4.90
N ALA A 139 0.82 10.89 4.20
CA ALA A 139 1.08 11.45 2.87
C ALA A 139 -0.03 11.07 1.87
N LEU A 140 -0.46 9.81 1.87
CA LEU A 140 -1.60 9.37 1.05
C LEU A 140 -2.88 10.15 1.38
N ALA A 141 -3.14 10.41 2.67
CA ALA A 141 -4.32 11.15 3.08
C ALA A 141 -4.31 12.58 2.53
N LEU A 142 -3.16 13.25 2.56
CA LEU A 142 -2.97 14.58 1.96
C LEU A 142 -3.17 14.56 0.44
N ASP A 143 -2.71 13.52 -0.25
CA ASP A 143 -2.91 13.37 -1.69
C ASP A 143 -4.41 13.26 -2.04
N TYR A 144 -5.19 12.55 -1.23
CA TYR A 144 -6.64 12.49 -1.41
C TYR A 144 -7.33 13.82 -1.08
N GLU A 145 -6.85 14.55 -0.07
CA GLU A 145 -7.38 15.88 0.27
C GLU A 145 -7.10 16.95 -0.79
N ALA A 146 -6.03 16.79 -1.59
CA ALA A 146 -5.71 17.72 -2.66
C ALA A 146 -6.85 17.89 -3.69
N ASP A 147 -7.66 16.84 -3.89
CA ASP A 147 -8.90 16.89 -4.69
C ASP A 147 -10.13 17.04 -3.78
N ARG A 148 -10.15 18.11 -2.97
CA ARG A 148 -11.21 18.38 -1.99
C ARG A 148 -12.59 18.62 -2.61
N ALA A 149 -12.69 18.84 -3.92
CA ALA A 149 -13.96 19.03 -4.63
C ALA A 149 -14.74 17.72 -4.81
N ASN A 150 -14.10 16.57 -4.64
CA ASN A 150 -14.68 15.26 -4.88
C ASN A 150 -15.07 14.57 -3.56
N ARG A 151 -16.36 14.36 -3.30
CA ARG A 151 -16.79 13.66 -2.05
C ARG A 151 -16.25 12.24 -1.93
N LYS A 152 -15.90 11.58 -3.04
CA LYS A 152 -15.32 10.23 -3.00
C LYS A 152 -13.91 10.24 -2.37
N THR A 153 -13.12 11.28 -2.63
CA THR A 153 -11.75 11.39 -2.11
C THR A 153 -11.74 11.66 -0.61
N TRP A 154 -12.82 12.22 -0.04
CA TRP A 154 -12.92 12.46 1.41
C TRP A 154 -12.98 11.16 2.21
N ALA A 155 -13.71 10.16 1.71
CA ALA A 155 -13.78 8.85 2.37
C ALA A 155 -12.42 8.14 2.33
N GLU A 156 -11.71 8.27 1.21
CA GLU A 156 -10.36 7.71 1.03
C GLU A 156 -9.33 8.43 1.91
N ALA A 157 -9.40 9.76 2.02
CA ALA A 157 -8.58 10.57 2.91
C ALA A 157 -8.81 10.22 4.39
N ILE A 158 -10.07 10.16 4.85
CA ILE A 158 -10.39 9.75 6.23
C ILE A 158 -9.84 8.36 6.52
N HIS A 159 -10.04 7.40 5.60
CA HIS A 159 -9.50 6.06 5.78
C HIS A 159 -7.97 6.07 5.91
N ALA A 160 -7.28 6.84 5.07
CA ALA A 160 -5.83 6.98 5.14
C ALA A 160 -5.37 7.62 6.47
N TYR A 161 -6.03 8.69 6.93
CA TYR A 161 -5.76 9.26 8.25
C TYR A 161 -6.01 8.28 9.40
N GLU A 162 -7.10 7.51 9.37
CA GLU A 162 -7.38 6.49 10.39
C GLU A 162 -6.32 5.38 10.41
N ASN A 163 -5.76 5.01 9.26
CA ASN A 163 -4.63 4.09 9.21
C ASN A 163 -3.35 4.74 9.78
N ALA A 164 -3.07 6.00 9.44
CA ALA A 164 -1.94 6.74 10.01
C ALA A 164 -2.04 6.80 11.54
N LEU A 165 -3.22 7.11 12.06
CA LEU A 165 -3.51 7.19 13.51
C LEU A 165 -3.54 5.83 14.21
N ARG A 166 -3.75 4.73 13.49
CA ARG A 166 -3.58 3.38 14.05
C ARG A 166 -2.11 3.06 14.30
N GLN A 167 -1.21 3.56 13.44
CA GLN A 167 0.23 3.35 13.56
C GLN A 167 0.87 4.37 14.51
N ASP A 168 0.42 5.62 14.47
CA ASP A 168 0.84 6.69 15.37
C ASP A 168 -0.38 7.44 15.94
N PRO A 169 -0.91 7.00 17.09
CA PRO A 169 -2.10 7.59 17.69
C PRO A 169 -1.95 9.03 18.18
N GLN A 170 -0.71 9.53 18.30
CA GLN A 170 -0.39 10.86 18.85
C GLN A 170 -0.08 11.89 17.76
N ARG A 171 -0.27 11.52 16.49
CA ARG A 171 -0.03 12.39 15.35
C ARG A 171 -1.07 13.52 15.26
N THR A 172 -0.75 14.67 15.87
CA THR A 172 -1.67 15.82 16.03
C THR A 172 -2.18 16.40 14.71
N ASP A 173 -1.33 16.52 13.69
CA ASP A 173 -1.71 16.96 12.34
C ASP A 173 -2.73 16.02 11.69
N ALA A 174 -2.53 14.70 11.79
CA ALA A 174 -3.50 13.71 11.30
C ALA A 174 -4.83 13.77 12.07
N LEU A 175 -4.80 13.97 13.40
CA LEU A 175 -6.01 14.15 14.21
C LEU A 175 -6.80 15.39 13.77
N ILE A 176 -6.11 16.53 13.60
CA ILE A 176 -6.75 17.79 13.17
C ILE A 176 -7.35 17.66 11.77
N ASN A 177 -6.62 17.11 10.81
CA ASN A 177 -7.11 17.00 9.42
C ASN A 177 -8.27 16.00 9.32
N CYS A 178 -8.15 14.83 9.96
CA CYS A 178 -9.23 13.85 10.02
C CYS A 178 -10.50 14.44 10.68
N GLY A 179 -10.34 15.15 11.79
CA GLY A 179 -11.43 15.85 12.45
C GLY A 179 -12.11 16.89 11.56
N THR A 180 -11.33 17.58 10.72
CA THR A 180 -11.84 18.58 9.78
C THR A 180 -12.68 17.94 8.68
N LEU A 181 -12.23 16.82 8.11
CA LEU A 181 -13.05 16.07 7.15
C LEU A 181 -14.33 15.54 7.79
N TYR A 182 -14.28 15.08 9.05
CA TYR A 182 -15.49 14.67 9.77
C TYR A 182 -16.46 15.83 10.03
N TYR A 183 -15.95 17.01 10.37
CA TYR A 183 -16.75 18.22 10.53
C TYR A 183 -17.47 18.59 9.23
N GLU A 184 -16.74 18.60 8.12
CA GLU A 184 -17.30 18.92 6.79
C GLU A 184 -18.33 17.89 6.32
N GLN A 185 -18.24 16.63 6.78
CA GLN A 185 -19.26 15.61 6.56
C GLN A 185 -20.48 15.74 7.49
N GLY A 186 -20.47 16.68 8.44
CA GLY A 186 -21.48 16.84 9.48
C GLY A 186 -21.40 15.79 10.59
N ASN A 187 -20.32 15.00 10.64
CA ASN A 187 -20.09 14.04 11.71
C ASN A 187 -19.38 14.69 12.90
N PHE A 188 -20.14 15.53 13.60
CA PHE A 188 -19.64 16.36 14.71
C PHE A 188 -19.12 15.53 15.89
N GLU A 189 -19.66 14.34 16.13
CA GLU A 189 -19.21 13.46 17.21
C GLU A 189 -17.76 12.99 16.96
N LYS A 190 -17.49 12.46 15.76
CA LYS A 190 -16.13 12.03 15.39
C LYS A 190 -15.17 13.20 15.28
N ALA A 191 -15.62 14.35 14.76
CA ALA A 191 -14.80 15.56 14.71
C ALA A 191 -14.36 15.99 16.11
N ALA A 192 -15.30 16.04 17.07
CA ALA A 192 -14.99 16.39 18.45
C ALA A 192 -14.01 15.41 19.10
N ASP A 193 -14.15 14.10 18.86
CA ASP A 193 -13.20 13.09 19.36
C ASP A 193 -11.78 13.33 18.84
N CYS A 194 -11.64 13.53 17.52
CA CYS A 194 -10.35 13.84 16.90
C CYS A 194 -9.70 15.09 17.52
N TYR A 195 -10.45 16.18 17.69
CA TYR A 195 -9.89 17.41 18.25
C TYR A 195 -9.60 17.32 19.75
N ARG A 196 -10.39 16.57 20.54
CA ARG A 196 -10.06 16.30 21.94
C ARG A 196 -8.76 15.52 22.08
N ARG A 197 -8.58 14.47 21.27
CA ARG A 197 -7.32 13.72 21.20
C ARG A 197 -6.15 14.60 20.75
N ALA A 198 -6.37 15.51 19.81
CA ALA A 198 -5.34 16.46 19.38
C ALA A 198 -4.91 17.38 20.53
N ILE A 199 -5.87 17.85 21.35
CA ILE A 199 -5.60 18.65 22.58
C ILE A 199 -4.89 17.81 23.64
N GLU A 200 -5.21 16.53 23.79
CA GLU A 200 -4.50 15.64 24.71
C GLU A 200 -3.01 15.48 24.32
N CYS A 201 -2.73 15.44 23.01
CA CYS A 201 -1.36 15.36 22.47
C CYS A 201 -0.62 16.70 22.56
N ASP A 202 -1.29 17.81 22.23
CA ASP A 202 -0.77 19.17 22.35
C ASP A 202 -1.79 20.12 22.99
N PRO A 203 -1.74 20.28 24.33
CA PRO A 203 -2.63 21.19 25.04
C PRO A 203 -2.42 22.67 24.74
N GLN A 204 -1.35 23.05 24.02
CA GLN A 204 -1.08 24.43 23.61
C GLN A 204 -1.48 24.69 22.15
N SER A 205 -2.11 23.72 21.48
CA SER A 205 -2.60 23.86 20.12
C SER A 205 -3.83 24.77 20.05
N GLY A 206 -3.60 26.06 19.75
CA GLY A 206 -4.67 27.03 19.53
C GLY A 206 -5.66 26.59 18.43
N LEU A 207 -5.14 25.96 17.36
CA LEU A 207 -5.95 25.44 16.26
C LEU A 207 -6.88 24.29 16.70
N SER A 208 -6.39 23.36 17.53
CA SER A 208 -7.21 22.25 18.03
C SER A 208 -8.35 22.74 18.94
N HIS A 209 -8.06 23.73 19.80
CA HIS A 209 -9.07 24.40 20.60
C HIS A 209 -10.08 25.17 19.76
N PHE A 210 -9.63 25.87 18.71
CA PHE A 210 -10.52 26.55 17.78
C PHE A 210 -11.48 25.56 17.11
N ASN A 211 -10.94 24.48 16.55
CA ASN A 211 -11.72 23.49 15.83
C ASN A 211 -12.73 22.76 16.73
N LEU A 212 -12.33 22.37 17.96
CA LEU A 212 -13.26 21.81 18.94
C LEU A 212 -14.35 22.83 19.32
N GLY A 213 -13.98 24.10 19.53
CA GLY A 213 -14.91 25.18 19.82
C GLY A 213 -15.98 25.35 18.72
N SER A 214 -15.56 25.28 17.45
CA SER A 214 -16.46 25.34 16.29
C SER A 214 -17.42 24.15 16.26
N VAL A 215 -16.94 22.92 16.51
CA VAL A 215 -17.81 21.73 16.60
C VAL A 215 -18.85 21.89 17.73
N LEU A 216 -18.41 22.36 18.90
CA LEU A 216 -19.27 22.56 20.06
C LEU A 216 -20.34 23.63 19.81
N GLU A 217 -20.01 24.66 19.03
CA GLU A 217 -20.99 25.65 18.57
C GLU A 217 -22.08 25.00 17.70
N GLU A 218 -21.70 24.18 16.72
CA GLU A 218 -22.63 23.49 15.81
C GLU A 218 -23.60 22.55 16.57
N VAL A 219 -23.11 21.85 17.59
CA VAL A 219 -23.95 20.98 18.43
C VAL A 219 -24.68 21.71 19.57
N GLY A 220 -24.54 23.03 19.65
CA GLY A 220 -25.25 23.88 20.62
C GLY A 220 -24.68 23.88 22.05
N GLN A 221 -23.49 23.32 22.26
CA GLN A 221 -22.78 23.35 23.55
C GLN A 221 -22.02 24.67 23.72
N LEU A 222 -22.77 25.77 23.71
CA LEU A 222 -22.25 27.13 23.56
C LEU A 222 -21.28 27.57 24.67
N GLU A 223 -21.51 27.16 25.92
CA GLU A 223 -20.62 27.53 27.03
C GLU A 223 -19.25 26.86 26.94
N GLU A 224 -19.22 25.58 26.55
CA GLU A 224 -17.97 24.84 26.33
C GLU A 224 -17.25 25.37 25.08
N ALA A 225 -17.99 25.67 24.01
CA ALA A 225 -17.47 26.32 22.82
C ALA A 225 -16.76 27.64 23.18
N ARG A 226 -17.38 28.49 24.00
CA ARG A 226 -16.80 29.76 24.47
C ARG A 226 -15.48 29.53 25.22
N GLN A 227 -15.39 28.52 26.08
CA GLN A 227 -14.17 28.22 26.83
C GLN A 227 -13.02 27.84 25.90
N HIS A 228 -13.26 26.93 24.96
CA HIS A 228 -12.23 26.51 24.00
C HIS A 228 -11.84 27.62 23.03
N LEU A 229 -12.79 28.41 22.51
CA LEU A 229 -12.50 29.54 21.64
C LEU A 229 -11.71 30.65 22.36
N ARG A 230 -11.98 30.90 23.64
CA ARG A 230 -11.14 31.82 24.46
C ARG A 230 -9.72 31.31 24.61
N LEU A 231 -9.53 30.01 24.80
CA LEU A 231 -8.19 29.41 24.83
C LEU A 231 -7.50 29.54 23.47
N ALA A 232 -8.20 29.26 22.37
CA ALA A 232 -7.68 29.44 21.02
C ALA A 232 -7.18 30.88 20.78
N VAL A 233 -7.98 31.89 21.11
CA VAL A 233 -7.61 33.31 20.98
C VAL A 233 -6.47 33.70 21.92
N ARG A 234 -6.35 33.08 23.11
CA ARG A 234 -5.24 33.32 24.03
C ARG A 234 -3.93 32.74 23.48
N LEU A 235 -3.98 31.53 22.93
CA LEU A 235 -2.83 30.80 22.39
C LEU A 235 -2.36 31.38 21.06
N ASP A 236 -3.30 31.78 20.21
CA ASP A 236 -3.03 32.54 18.98
C ASP A 236 -3.91 33.80 18.91
N PRO A 237 -3.40 34.93 19.43
CA PRO A 237 -4.10 36.21 19.33
C PRO A 237 -4.30 36.69 17.90
N ASN A 238 -3.55 36.21 16.91
CA ASN A 238 -3.62 36.70 15.54
C ASN A 238 -4.50 35.82 14.64
N HIS A 239 -5.33 34.94 15.21
CA HIS A 239 -6.28 34.12 14.48
C HIS A 239 -7.64 34.83 14.31
N PRO A 240 -7.96 35.39 13.13
CA PRO A 240 -9.22 36.11 12.92
C PRO A 240 -10.45 35.20 13.07
N ASP A 241 -10.44 33.99 12.51
CA ASP A 241 -11.61 33.10 12.56
C ASP A 241 -11.98 32.68 14.00
N ALA A 242 -10.98 32.46 14.86
CA ALA A 242 -11.23 32.19 16.27
C ALA A 242 -11.91 33.39 16.98
N ARG A 243 -11.54 34.62 16.63
CA ARG A 243 -12.22 35.83 17.15
C ARG A 243 -13.63 35.95 16.60
N TYR A 244 -13.84 35.64 15.32
CA TYR A 244 -15.15 35.63 14.68
C TYR A 244 -16.10 34.63 15.37
N ASN A 245 -15.69 33.37 15.52
CA ASN A 245 -16.50 32.33 16.17
C ASN A 245 -16.75 32.64 17.64
N LEU A 246 -15.74 33.15 18.37
CA LEU A 246 -15.94 33.56 19.76
C LEU A 246 -16.97 34.69 19.89
N ALA A 247 -16.93 35.67 19.00
CA ALA A 247 -17.90 36.75 18.98
C ALA A 247 -19.33 36.22 18.75
N LEU A 248 -19.51 35.31 17.78
CA LEU A 248 -20.80 34.67 17.52
C LEU A 248 -21.34 33.89 18.73
N VAL A 249 -20.50 33.04 19.32
CA VAL A 249 -20.89 32.24 20.50
C VAL A 249 -21.26 33.15 21.67
N CYS A 250 -20.50 34.22 21.91
CA CYS A 250 -20.81 35.22 22.93
C CYS A 250 -22.15 35.93 22.66
N GLU A 251 -22.48 36.27 21.41
CA GLU A 251 -23.80 36.81 21.07
C GLU A 251 -24.93 35.82 21.36
N LYS A 252 -24.76 34.55 20.97
CA LYS A 252 -25.74 33.48 21.22
C LYS A 252 -25.99 33.29 22.72
N LEU A 253 -24.96 33.47 23.55
CA LEU A 253 -25.04 33.44 25.02
C LEU A 253 -25.50 34.77 25.66
N GLY A 254 -25.71 35.83 24.88
CA GLY A 254 -26.08 37.16 25.37
C GLY A 254 -24.94 37.98 25.98
N GLY A 255 -23.69 37.51 25.88
CA GLY A 255 -22.46 38.19 26.27
C GLY A 255 -22.02 39.26 25.27
N PHE A 256 -22.88 40.25 25.02
CA PHE A 256 -22.70 41.19 23.91
C PHE A 256 -21.51 42.14 24.05
N ASP A 257 -21.09 42.48 25.26
CA ASP A 257 -19.96 43.40 25.46
C ASP A 257 -18.64 42.70 25.10
N GLU A 258 -18.49 41.44 25.49
CA GLU A 258 -17.38 40.56 25.08
C GLU A 258 -17.42 40.29 23.57
N ALA A 259 -18.59 39.98 23.01
CA ALA A 259 -18.74 39.79 21.56
C ALA A 259 -18.25 41.01 20.76
N ARG A 260 -18.56 42.22 21.25
CA ARG A 260 -18.13 43.47 20.62
C ARG A 260 -16.60 43.62 20.60
N GLU A 261 -15.92 43.27 21.69
CA GLU A 261 -14.45 43.31 21.76
C GLU A 261 -13.85 42.38 20.70
N HIS A 262 -14.38 41.17 20.58
CA HIS A 262 -13.92 40.21 19.57
C HIS A 262 -14.27 40.63 18.14
N TRP A 263 -15.42 41.25 17.89
CA TRP A 263 -15.75 41.81 16.57
C TRP A 263 -14.82 42.94 16.14
N GLN A 264 -14.46 43.84 17.07
CA GLN A 264 -13.49 44.89 16.80
C GLN A 264 -12.11 44.30 16.51
N ALA A 265 -11.69 43.34 17.33
CA ALA A 265 -10.40 42.67 17.18
C ALA A 265 -10.32 41.81 15.90
N TYR A 266 -11.43 41.24 15.44
CA TYR A 266 -11.55 40.56 14.15
C TYR A 266 -11.31 41.53 12.98
N LEU A 267 -12.02 42.66 12.97
CA LEU A 267 -11.88 43.68 11.92
C LEU A 267 -10.51 44.36 11.88
N GLN A 268 -9.81 44.39 13.02
CA GLN A 268 -8.43 44.86 13.07
C GLN A 268 -7.45 43.90 12.40
N LEU A 269 -7.67 42.58 12.54
CA LEU A 269 -6.83 41.56 11.92
C LEU A 269 -7.13 41.39 10.43
N ASP A 270 -8.41 41.34 10.07
CA ASP A 270 -8.85 41.13 8.69
C ASP A 270 -9.98 42.09 8.29
N PRO A 271 -9.64 43.37 8.00
CA PRO A 271 -10.63 44.38 7.63
C PRO A 271 -11.27 44.13 6.25
N GLY A 272 -10.61 43.35 5.40
CA GLY A 272 -10.99 43.04 4.02
C GLY A 272 -11.74 41.72 3.85
N SER A 273 -11.95 40.97 4.93
CA SER A 273 -12.67 39.70 4.92
C SER A 273 -14.06 39.81 4.27
N PRO A 274 -14.54 38.75 3.58
CA PRO A 274 -15.94 38.62 3.18
C PRO A 274 -16.95 38.82 4.32
N TRP A 275 -16.56 38.53 5.57
CA TRP A 275 -17.40 38.70 6.75
C TRP A 275 -17.22 40.07 7.44
N GLY A 276 -16.40 40.97 6.89
CA GLY A 276 -16.14 42.28 7.47
C GLY A 276 -17.38 43.15 7.59
N ASP A 277 -18.25 43.14 6.57
CA ASP A 277 -19.51 43.87 6.61
C ASP A 277 -20.47 43.32 7.66
N TYR A 278 -20.49 41.99 7.83
CA TYR A 278 -21.27 41.34 8.87
C TYR A 278 -20.81 41.79 10.27
N ALA A 279 -19.50 41.77 10.54
CA ALA A 279 -18.95 42.24 11.81
C ALA A 279 -19.26 43.74 12.05
N ARG A 280 -19.15 44.59 11.01
CA ARG A 280 -19.50 46.03 11.10
C ARG A 280 -20.97 46.24 11.45
N GLN A 281 -21.89 45.48 10.84
CA GLN A 281 -23.31 45.54 11.15
C GLN A 281 -23.60 45.15 12.61
N ARG A 282 -22.96 44.09 13.11
CA ARG A 282 -23.10 43.65 14.51
C ARG A 282 -22.67 44.73 15.50
N LEU A 283 -21.57 45.43 15.21
CA LEU A 283 -21.10 46.57 16.01
C LEU A 283 -22.09 47.76 15.99
N ALA A 284 -22.72 48.04 14.84
CA ALA A 284 -23.65 49.15 14.67
C ALA A 284 -25.06 48.90 15.25
N ALA A 285 -25.54 47.66 15.23
CA ALA A 285 -26.90 47.32 15.69
C ALA A 285 -27.14 47.65 17.18
N ARG A 286 -26.09 47.69 18.01
CA ARG A 286 -26.21 47.96 19.45
C ARG A 286 -26.00 49.43 19.82
N THR A 287 -25.25 50.21 19.03
CA THR A 287 -25.13 51.66 19.23
C THR A 287 -26.48 52.35 19.04
N ALA A 288 -27.26 51.91 18.06
CA ALA A 288 -28.64 52.37 17.84
C ALA A 288 -29.59 52.01 19.01
N LYS A 289 -29.44 50.81 19.59
CA LYS A 289 -30.28 50.34 20.72
C LYS A 289 -29.95 51.05 22.05
N SER A 290 -28.71 51.52 22.22
CA SER A 290 -28.30 52.37 23.36
C SER A 290 -28.65 53.85 23.19
N ALA A 291 -28.76 54.34 21.95
CA ALA A 291 -29.12 55.74 21.65
C ALA A 291 -30.62 56.02 21.73
N GLY A 292 -31.49 55.04 21.44
CA GLY A 292 -32.94 55.17 21.53
C GLY A 292 -33.56 54.95 22.93
N ARG A 293 -32.74 54.85 23.99
CA ARG A 293 -33.16 54.70 25.39
C ARG A 293 -32.83 55.92 26.25
N ARG A 294 -32.54 57.07 25.64
CA ARG A 294 -32.32 58.35 26.34
C ARG A 294 -33.50 59.28 26.16
#